data_AF-A0A511FRK3-F1
#
_entry.id   AF-A0A511FRK3-F1
#
_cell.length_a   1.000
_cell.length_b   1.000
_cell.length_c   1.000
_cell.angle_alpha   90.00
_cell.angle_beta   90.00
_cell.angle_gamma   90.00
#
_symmetry.space_group_name_H-M   'P 1'
#
loop_
_entity.id
_entity.type
_entity.pdbx_description
1 polymer ?
#
loop_
_entity_poly.entity_id
_entity_poly.type
_entity_poly.pdbx_seq_one_letter_code
_entity_poly.pdbx_strand_id
1 'polypeptide(L)'
;MMVHKKTPGDIMRKSPQSFSDLPLFSRDCRAARSLRGWSQDDLAQRAQIGRATIMRFESESGVPTERVLRKLRKAFEEAGIIFETTKNGRRSLIDNASWLVLLGKNADQTVAGDEISVMEGADSALVCVNQTRSVIIAMAAKPGHGQHVPSYAKNGDKGVVFDVQSRADPDYGVIAEISYSPTTQKKGDIS
;
A
#
# COMPACT_ATOMS: atom_id res chain seq x y z
N MET A 1 17.26 0.09 -47.83
CA MET A 1 16.99 -0.15 -46.40
C MET A 1 15.53 -0.59 -46.29
N MET A 2 15.27 -1.91 -46.26
CA MET A 2 13.90 -2.46 -46.31
C MET A 2 13.21 -2.31 -44.95
N VAL A 3 12.19 -1.45 -44.90
CA VAL A 3 11.32 -1.28 -43.75
C VAL A 3 10.42 -2.52 -43.66
N HIS A 4 10.73 -3.44 -42.76
CA HIS A 4 9.88 -4.60 -42.52
C HIS A 4 8.55 -4.13 -41.91
N LYS A 5 7.50 -4.10 -42.73
CA LYS A 5 6.13 -3.89 -42.25
C LYS A 5 5.72 -5.13 -41.44
N LYS A 6 5.52 -4.95 -40.14
CA LYS A 6 4.99 -6.00 -39.26
C LYS A 6 3.64 -6.49 -39.80
N THR A 7 3.46 -7.80 -39.88
CA THR A 7 2.21 -8.42 -40.35
C THR A 7 1.14 -8.38 -39.26
N PRO A 8 -0.17 -8.42 -39.58
CA PRO A 8 -1.24 -8.41 -38.59
C PRO A 8 -1.11 -9.49 -37.50
N GLY A 9 -0.51 -10.64 -37.84
CA GLY A 9 -0.23 -11.73 -36.89
C GLY A 9 0.85 -11.40 -35.84
N ASP A 10 1.80 -10.51 -36.16
CA ASP A 10 2.80 -10.03 -35.20
C ASP A 10 2.22 -9.05 -34.18
N ILE A 11 1.08 -8.43 -34.51
CA ILE A 11 0.35 -7.50 -33.64
C ILE A 11 -0.48 -8.26 -32.59
N MET A 12 -0.87 -9.52 -32.87
CA MET A 12 -1.66 -10.36 -31.96
C MET A 12 -0.84 -11.18 -30.93
N ARG A 13 0.49 -11.22 -31.04
CA ARG A 13 1.35 -12.06 -30.16
C ARG A 13 1.60 -11.53 -28.75
N LYS A 14 0.96 -10.44 -28.30
CA LYS A 14 1.10 -9.90 -26.93
C LYS A 14 -0.21 -9.49 -26.27
N SER A 15 -1.33 -10.03 -26.71
CA SER A 15 -2.58 -9.91 -25.94
C SER A 15 -2.64 -11.04 -24.91
N PRO A 16 -2.90 -10.76 -23.62
CA PRO A 16 -3.21 -11.80 -22.65
C PRO A 16 -4.35 -12.65 -23.21
N GLN A 17 -4.17 -13.98 -23.22
CA GLN A 17 -5.07 -14.90 -23.95
C GLN A 17 -6.50 -14.93 -23.39
N SER A 18 -6.73 -14.30 -22.23
CA SER A 18 -8.06 -13.90 -21.75
C SER A 18 -7.97 -12.63 -20.90
N PHE A 19 -8.94 -11.72 -21.05
CA PHE A 19 -9.10 -10.56 -20.15
C PHE A 19 -9.48 -10.98 -18.72
N SER A 20 -10.01 -12.19 -18.52
CA SER A 20 -10.37 -12.71 -17.20
C SER A 20 -9.17 -12.94 -16.28
N ASP A 21 -7.97 -13.10 -16.85
CA ASP A 21 -6.77 -13.52 -16.11
C ASP A 21 -5.84 -12.34 -15.81
N LEU A 22 -6.32 -11.12 -16.04
CA LEU A 22 -5.54 -9.92 -15.77
C LEU A 22 -5.24 -9.81 -14.25
N PRO A 23 -3.98 -9.52 -13.88
CA PRO A 23 -3.63 -9.32 -12.48
C PRO A 23 -4.42 -8.18 -11.81
N LEU A 24 -4.82 -7.18 -12.60
CA LEU A 24 -5.55 -5.99 -12.15
C LEU A 24 -6.44 -5.46 -13.27
N PHE A 25 -7.67 -5.08 -12.95
CA PHE A 25 -8.59 -4.42 -13.88
C PHE A 25 -8.61 -2.91 -13.66
N SER A 26 -8.93 -2.16 -14.72
CA SER A 26 -8.98 -0.69 -14.73
C SER A 26 -9.86 -0.14 -13.59
N ARG A 27 -11.06 -0.71 -13.41
CA ARG A 27 -12.01 -0.31 -12.36
C ARG A 27 -11.45 -0.52 -10.95
N ASP A 28 -10.73 -1.61 -10.73
CA ASP A 28 -10.17 -1.93 -9.40
C ASP A 28 -8.94 -1.07 -9.13
N CYS A 29 -8.17 -0.72 -10.17
CA CYS A 29 -7.12 0.29 -10.08
C CYS A 29 -7.67 1.64 -9.64
N ARG A 30 -8.75 2.12 -10.29
CA ARG A 30 -9.41 3.38 -9.90
C ARG A 30 -9.97 3.31 -8.47
N ALA A 31 -10.61 2.21 -8.10
CA ALA A 31 -11.17 2.01 -6.77
C ALA A 31 -10.09 1.98 -5.68
N ALA A 32 -9.02 1.18 -5.86
CA ALA A 32 -7.89 1.13 -4.93
C ALA A 32 -7.21 2.50 -4.79
N ARG A 33 -7.05 3.22 -5.90
CA ARG A 33 -6.51 4.58 -5.90
C ARG A 33 -7.39 5.55 -5.10
N SER A 34 -8.72 5.46 -5.25
CA SER A 34 -9.66 6.26 -4.46
C SER A 34 -9.60 5.91 -2.98
N LEU A 35 -9.54 4.62 -2.62
CA LEU A 35 -9.43 4.18 -1.22
C LEU A 35 -8.16 4.71 -0.56
N ARG A 36 -7.05 4.78 -1.30
CA ARG A 36 -5.79 5.34 -0.81
C ARG A 36 -5.70 6.87 -0.87
N GLY A 37 -6.66 7.55 -1.50
CA GLY A 37 -6.58 9.00 -1.72
C GLY A 37 -5.47 9.41 -2.69
N TRP A 38 -4.99 8.50 -3.53
CA TRP A 38 -3.85 8.74 -4.41
C TRP A 38 -4.26 9.40 -5.74
N SER A 39 -3.43 10.31 -6.24
CA SER A 39 -3.50 10.78 -7.62
C SER A 39 -2.93 9.73 -8.59
N GLN A 40 -3.11 9.94 -9.90
CA GLN A 40 -2.43 9.11 -10.91
C GLN A 40 -0.90 9.26 -10.84
N ASP A 41 -0.42 10.42 -10.39
CA ASP A 41 1.01 10.70 -10.21
C ASP A 41 1.57 9.98 -8.98
N ASP A 42 0.81 9.92 -7.89
CA ASP A 42 1.16 9.12 -6.70
C ASP A 42 1.33 7.64 -7.05
N LEU A 43 0.38 7.09 -7.82
CA LEU A 43 0.46 5.71 -8.28
C LEU A 43 1.61 5.51 -9.27
N ALA A 44 1.87 6.49 -10.15
CA ALA A 44 2.98 6.45 -11.10
C ALA A 44 4.33 6.33 -10.38
N GLN A 45 4.54 7.15 -9.34
CA GLN A 45 5.74 7.15 -8.53
C GLN A 45 5.90 5.82 -7.78
N ARG A 46 4.84 5.37 -7.08
CA ARG A 46 4.86 4.15 -6.27
C ARG A 46 5.06 2.88 -7.10
N ALA A 47 4.40 2.78 -8.25
CA ALA A 47 4.56 1.63 -9.15
C ALA A 47 5.78 1.73 -10.08
N GLN A 48 6.45 2.87 -10.12
CA GLN A 48 7.50 3.21 -11.10
C GLN A 48 7.03 2.97 -12.54
N ILE A 49 5.87 3.54 -12.87
CA ILE A 49 5.21 3.46 -14.18
C ILE A 49 4.88 4.88 -14.64
N GLY A 50 5.08 5.19 -15.92
CA GLY A 50 4.72 6.51 -16.44
C GLY A 50 3.21 6.81 -16.30
N ARG A 51 2.86 7.99 -15.79
CA ARG A 51 1.49 8.49 -15.60
C ARG A 51 0.59 8.29 -16.83
N ALA A 52 1.11 8.54 -18.04
CA ALA A 52 0.37 8.35 -19.28
C ALA A 52 -0.12 6.90 -19.50
N THR A 53 0.63 5.92 -19.01
CA THR A 53 0.22 4.50 -19.06
C THR A 53 -0.93 4.23 -18.11
N ILE A 54 -0.89 4.79 -16.89
CA ILE A 54 -1.96 4.69 -15.90
C ILE A 54 -3.23 5.35 -16.44
N MET A 55 -3.12 6.56 -17.00
CA MET A 55 -4.25 7.28 -17.59
C MET A 55 -4.93 6.46 -18.70
N ARG A 56 -4.17 5.87 -19.64
CA ARG A 56 -4.74 5.01 -20.70
C ARG A 56 -5.39 3.74 -20.15
N PHE A 57 -4.78 3.15 -19.11
CA PHE A 57 -5.34 1.98 -18.44
C PHE A 57 -6.65 2.31 -17.72
N GLU A 58 -6.67 3.37 -16.92
CA GLU A 58 -7.85 3.81 -16.17
C GLU A 58 -8.96 4.35 -17.07
N SER A 59 -8.66 4.86 -18.26
CA SER A 59 -9.69 5.26 -19.25
C SER A 59 -10.10 4.14 -20.20
N GLU A 60 -9.53 2.94 -20.03
CA GLU A 60 -9.74 1.78 -20.90
C GLU A 60 -9.38 2.03 -22.37
N SER A 61 -8.64 3.11 -22.65
CA SER A 61 -8.15 3.47 -23.98
C SER A 61 -6.91 2.66 -24.40
N GLY A 62 -6.38 1.82 -23.51
CA GLY A 62 -5.27 0.91 -23.78
C GLY A 62 -5.00 -0.03 -22.61
N VAL A 63 -4.59 -1.25 -22.92
CA VAL A 63 -4.33 -2.30 -21.93
C VAL A 63 -2.82 -2.44 -21.72
N PRO A 64 -2.28 -2.14 -20.52
CA PRO A 64 -0.87 -2.32 -20.24
C PRO A 64 -0.45 -3.79 -20.34
N THR A 65 0.86 -4.02 -20.45
CA THR A 65 1.39 -5.38 -20.35
C THR A 65 1.12 -5.97 -18.97
N GLU A 66 1.05 -7.29 -18.89
CA GLU A 66 0.86 -8.02 -17.63
C GLU A 66 1.91 -7.65 -16.56
N ARG A 67 3.16 -7.40 -16.98
CA ARG A 67 4.23 -6.90 -16.09
C ARG A 67 3.88 -5.55 -15.47
N VAL A 68 3.29 -4.63 -16.23
CA VAL A 68 2.85 -3.33 -15.73
C VAL A 68 1.67 -3.50 -14.77
N LEU A 69 0.69 -4.33 -15.12
CA LEU A 69 -0.46 -4.61 -14.24
C LEU A 69 -0.04 -5.21 -12.90
N ARG A 70 0.93 -6.13 -12.90
CA ARG A 70 1.55 -6.66 -11.67
C ARG A 70 2.21 -5.58 -10.83
N LYS A 71 2.96 -4.65 -11.45
CA LYS A 71 3.57 -3.53 -10.72
C LYS A 71 2.53 -2.61 -10.09
N LEU A 72 1.47 -2.27 -10.82
CA LEU A 72 0.37 -1.45 -10.30
C LEU A 72 -0.34 -2.15 -9.13
N ARG A 73 -0.66 -3.44 -9.29
CA ARG A 73 -1.27 -4.24 -8.22
C ARG A 73 -0.38 -4.27 -6.98
N LYS A 74 0.92 -4.56 -7.17
CA LYS A 74 1.89 -4.66 -6.08
C LYS A 74 1.99 -3.36 -5.27
N ALA A 75 1.98 -2.21 -5.94
CA ALA A 75 2.04 -0.91 -5.26
C ALA A 75 0.84 -0.69 -4.31
N PHE A 76 -0.35 -1.18 -4.67
CA PHE A 76 -1.51 -1.14 -3.79
C PHE A 76 -1.42 -2.19 -2.67
N GLU A 77 -0.94 -3.40 -2.96
CA GLU A 77 -0.73 -4.45 -1.95
C GLU A 77 0.30 -4.04 -0.89
N GLU A 78 1.38 -3.37 -1.30
CA GLU A 78 2.37 -2.77 -0.40
C GLU A 78 1.77 -1.65 0.47
N ALA A 79 0.68 -1.03 0.02
CA ALA A 79 -0.10 -0.05 0.78
C ALA A 79 -1.33 -0.65 1.48
N GLY A 80 -1.31 -1.96 1.75
CA GLY A 80 -2.30 -2.64 2.55
C GLY A 80 -3.62 -2.95 1.82
N ILE A 81 -3.70 -2.82 0.50
CA ILE A 81 -4.89 -3.26 -0.25
C ILE A 81 -4.79 -4.75 -0.58
N ILE A 82 -5.78 -5.54 -0.17
CA ILE A 82 -5.89 -6.94 -0.57
C ILE A 82 -6.89 -7.06 -1.72
N PHE A 83 -6.43 -7.62 -2.84
CA PHE A 83 -7.31 -7.99 -3.96
C PHE A 83 -7.67 -9.47 -3.87
N GLU A 84 -8.95 -9.74 -3.65
CA GLU A 84 -9.50 -11.09 -3.61
C GLU A 84 -10.38 -11.36 -4.83
N THR A 85 -10.36 -12.59 -5.29
CA THR A 85 -11.28 -13.09 -6.31
C THR A 85 -11.78 -14.45 -5.89
N THR A 86 -13.10 -14.58 -5.75
CA THR A 86 -13.74 -15.84 -5.35
C THR A 86 -13.72 -16.84 -6.52
N LYS A 87 -13.97 -18.12 -6.21
CA LYS A 87 -14.09 -19.17 -7.23
C LYS A 87 -15.17 -18.90 -8.30
N ASN A 88 -16.21 -18.14 -7.94
CA ASN A 88 -17.28 -17.74 -8.87
C ASN A 88 -17.04 -16.35 -9.52
N GLY A 89 -15.82 -15.83 -9.46
CA GLY A 89 -15.42 -14.61 -10.18
C GLY A 89 -15.85 -13.29 -9.53
N ARG A 90 -16.38 -13.30 -8.30
CA ARG A 90 -16.62 -12.06 -7.54
C ARG A 90 -15.29 -11.49 -7.08
N ARG A 91 -15.14 -10.18 -7.15
CA ARG A 91 -13.91 -9.47 -6.76
C ARG A 91 -14.18 -8.57 -5.57
N SER A 92 -13.30 -8.60 -4.59
CA SER A 92 -13.32 -7.74 -3.41
C SER A 92 -11.98 -7.00 -3.30
N LEU A 93 -12.06 -5.76 -2.84
CA LEU A 93 -10.92 -4.96 -2.43
C LEU A 93 -11.08 -4.73 -0.94
N ILE A 94 -10.13 -5.20 -0.15
CA ILE A 94 -10.13 -5.06 1.30
C ILE A 94 -9.05 -4.07 1.67
N ASP A 95 -9.43 -3.06 2.45
CA ASP A 95 -8.50 -2.15 3.07
C ASP A 95 -7.95 -2.79 4.35
N ASN A 96 -6.74 -3.31 4.28
CA ASN A 96 -6.04 -3.98 5.38
C ASN A 96 -4.96 -3.06 6.01
N ALA A 97 -4.86 -1.80 5.58
CA ALA A 97 -3.90 -0.86 6.17
C ALA A 97 -4.22 -0.60 7.65
N SER A 98 -3.18 -0.39 8.45
CA SER A 98 -3.28 0.03 9.84
C SER A 98 -2.57 1.36 10.05
N TRP A 99 -2.92 2.04 11.13
CA TRP A 99 -2.49 3.42 11.36
C TRP A 99 -2.08 3.65 12.83
N LEU A 100 -1.08 4.50 13.04
CA LEU A 100 -0.65 4.95 14.35
C LEU A 100 -0.07 6.36 14.31
N VAL A 101 0.08 7.00 15.48
CA VAL A 101 0.77 8.29 15.61
C VAL A 101 2.00 8.12 16.48
N LEU A 102 3.16 8.48 15.94
CA LEU A 102 4.44 8.53 16.65
C LEU A 102 4.67 9.92 17.23
N LEU A 103 5.26 9.97 18.42
CA LEU A 103 5.51 11.19 19.17
C LEU A 103 7.02 11.42 19.38
N GLY A 104 7.44 12.68 19.31
CA GLY A 104 8.78 13.13 19.66
C GLY A 104 9.81 13.04 18.52
N LYS A 105 11.07 13.30 18.87
CA LYS A 105 12.18 13.55 17.93
C LYS A 105 12.58 12.39 16.99
N ASN A 106 12.07 11.19 17.23
CA ASN A 106 12.34 10.03 16.36
C ASN A 106 11.15 9.71 15.43
N ALA A 107 10.03 10.41 15.58
CA ALA A 107 8.83 10.20 14.78
C ALA A 107 9.07 10.53 13.29
N ASP A 108 9.75 11.63 13.00
CA ASP A 108 10.09 12.10 11.65
C ASP A 108 11.20 11.30 10.95
N GLN A 109 11.93 10.47 11.70
CA GLN A 109 12.93 9.59 11.13
C GLN A 109 12.30 8.35 10.50
N THR A 110 11.07 7.99 10.87
CA THR A 110 10.39 6.83 10.27
C THR A 110 10.03 7.13 8.82
N VAL A 111 10.32 6.21 7.90
CA VAL A 111 10.05 6.38 6.47
C VAL A 111 9.35 5.15 5.88
N ALA A 112 8.77 5.34 4.69
CA ALA A 112 8.22 4.22 3.92
C ALA A 112 9.29 3.15 3.66
N GLY A 113 8.94 1.89 3.90
CA GLY A 113 9.83 0.73 3.84
C GLY A 113 10.38 0.27 5.20
N ASP A 114 10.27 1.09 6.25
CA ASP A 114 10.68 0.65 7.59
C ASP A 114 9.76 -0.48 8.10
N GLU A 115 10.38 -1.48 8.71
CA GLU A 115 9.69 -2.56 9.42
C GLU A 115 9.42 -2.12 10.86
N ILE A 116 8.16 -2.25 11.29
CA ILE A 116 7.71 -1.84 12.61
C ILE A 116 6.99 -2.96 13.34
N SER A 117 7.02 -2.87 14.67
CA SER A 117 6.13 -3.65 15.55
C SER A 117 5.62 -2.79 16.69
N VAL A 118 4.38 -3.04 17.11
CA VAL A 118 3.74 -2.37 18.24
C VAL A 118 3.76 -3.30 19.44
N MET A 119 4.22 -2.78 20.57
CA MET A 119 4.26 -3.52 21.83
C MET A 119 3.84 -2.65 23.01
N GLU A 120 3.45 -3.30 24.09
CA GLU A 120 3.22 -2.66 25.38
C GLU A 120 4.56 -2.29 26.03
N GLY A 121 4.74 -1.01 26.32
CA GLY A 121 5.87 -0.46 27.05
C GLY A 121 5.59 -0.33 28.56
N ALA A 122 6.25 0.62 29.21
CA ALA A 122 5.98 0.92 30.62
C ALA A 122 4.55 1.45 30.83
N ASP A 123 3.98 1.18 32.00
CA ASP A 123 2.65 1.64 32.42
C ASP A 123 1.52 1.32 31.42
N SER A 124 1.65 0.20 30.71
CA SER A 124 0.71 -0.26 29.69
C SER A 124 0.54 0.68 28.48
N ALA A 125 1.44 1.65 28.29
CA ALA A 125 1.44 2.51 27.11
C ALA A 125 1.97 1.75 25.89
N LEU A 126 1.32 1.91 24.72
CA LEU A 126 1.84 1.34 23.49
C LEU A 126 3.06 2.12 22.99
N VAL A 127 4.05 1.39 22.47
CA VAL A 127 5.21 1.94 21.79
C VAL A 127 5.39 1.27 20.43
N CYS A 128 5.97 2.02 19.50
CA CYS A 128 6.36 1.50 18.20
C CYS A 128 7.86 1.22 18.23
N VAL A 129 8.22 -0.02 17.93
CA VAL A 129 9.61 -0.41 17.68
C VAL A 129 9.84 -0.37 16.18
N ASN A 130 10.61 0.61 15.72
CA ASN A 130 11.11 0.65 14.35
C ASN A 130 12.35 -0.25 14.28
N GLN A 131 12.16 -1.45 13.73
CA GLN A 131 13.16 -2.52 13.70
C GLN A 131 14.31 -2.16 12.76
N THR A 132 13.98 -1.59 11.60
CA THR A 132 14.96 -1.12 10.61
C THR A 132 15.94 -0.11 11.20
N ARG A 133 15.46 0.75 12.09
CA ARG A 133 16.25 1.82 12.72
C ARG A 133 16.73 1.49 14.13
N SER A 134 16.36 0.33 14.67
CA SER A 134 16.71 -0.10 16.03
C SER A 134 16.35 0.95 17.10
N VAL A 135 15.14 1.52 17.01
CA VAL A 135 14.66 2.60 17.89
C VAL A 135 13.24 2.33 18.38
N ILE A 136 12.99 2.66 19.64
CA ILE A 136 11.66 2.63 20.27
C ILE A 136 11.12 4.06 20.31
N ILE A 137 9.88 4.23 19.88
CA ILE A 137 9.23 5.54 19.72
C ILE A 137 7.88 5.49 20.45
N ALA A 138 7.60 6.52 21.24
CA ALA A 138 6.33 6.65 21.93
C ALA A 138 5.19 6.82 20.92
N MET A 139 4.04 6.22 21.22
CA MET A 139 2.83 6.34 20.41
C MET A 139 1.78 7.17 21.13
N ALA A 140 0.95 7.89 20.37
CA ALA A 140 -0.28 8.44 20.92
C ALA A 140 -1.24 7.31 21.32
N ALA A 141 -2.10 7.59 22.29
CA ALA A 141 -3.23 6.71 22.59
C ALA A 141 -4.20 6.65 21.40
N LYS A 142 -4.95 5.56 21.29
CA LYS A 142 -6.00 5.40 20.27
C LYS A 142 -6.98 6.58 20.33
N PRO A 143 -7.24 7.27 19.20
CA PRO A 143 -8.23 8.34 19.16
C PRO A 143 -9.63 7.83 19.50
N GLY A 144 -10.44 8.70 20.11
CA GLY A 144 -11.83 8.39 20.45
C GLY A 144 -12.80 8.39 19.27
N HIS A 145 -12.44 9.04 18.15
CA HIS A 145 -13.28 9.20 16.96
C HIS A 145 -12.43 9.42 15.69
N GLY A 146 -13.08 9.34 14.53
CA GLY A 146 -12.44 9.56 13.22
C GLY A 146 -12.26 8.28 12.40
N GLN A 147 -11.90 8.47 11.13
CA GLN A 147 -11.82 7.38 10.14
C GLN A 147 -10.77 6.30 10.46
N HIS A 148 -9.73 6.65 11.23
CA HIS A 148 -8.61 5.74 11.55
C HIS A 148 -8.80 4.93 12.85
N VAL A 149 -9.87 5.18 13.61
CA VAL A 149 -10.15 4.45 14.87
C VAL A 149 -10.29 2.94 14.67
N PRO A 150 -10.95 2.43 13.61
CA PRO A 150 -11.07 0.99 13.38
C PRO A 150 -9.73 0.32 13.06
N SER A 151 -8.81 1.05 12.42
CA SER A 151 -7.50 0.59 11.96
C SER A 151 -6.35 1.02 12.86
N TYR A 152 -6.63 1.57 14.05
CA TYR A 152 -5.57 2.00 14.97
C TYR A 152 -4.79 0.80 15.46
N ALA A 153 -3.46 0.91 15.47
CA ALA A 153 -2.55 -0.14 15.84
C ALA A 153 -2.78 -0.69 17.26
N LYS A 154 -2.50 -1.96 17.45
CA LYS A 154 -2.69 -2.70 18.71
C LYS A 154 -1.40 -3.41 19.13
N ASN A 155 -1.32 -3.77 20.40
CA ASN A 155 -0.22 -4.60 20.91
C ASN A 155 -0.08 -5.88 20.07
N GLY A 156 1.15 -6.19 19.65
CA GLY A 156 1.48 -7.36 18.83
C GLY A 156 1.41 -7.13 17.32
N ASP A 157 0.89 -5.98 16.86
CA ASP A 157 0.88 -5.65 15.44
C ASP A 157 2.29 -5.55 14.87
N LYS A 158 2.46 -5.99 13.63
CA LYS A 158 3.70 -5.88 12.86
C LYS A 158 3.36 -5.46 11.44
N GLY A 159 4.26 -4.75 10.79
CA GLY A 159 4.07 -4.39 9.40
C GLY A 159 5.18 -3.54 8.81
N VAL A 160 4.94 -3.11 7.58
CA VAL A 160 5.86 -2.25 6.83
C VAL A 160 5.20 -0.91 6.58
N VAL A 161 5.89 0.16 6.93
CA VAL A 161 5.42 1.53 6.72
C VAL A 161 5.32 1.81 5.22
N PHE A 162 4.21 2.38 4.76
CA PHE A 162 4.04 2.79 3.36
C PHE A 162 3.71 4.27 3.18
N ASP A 163 3.26 4.95 4.23
CA ASP A 163 3.00 6.39 4.22
C ASP A 163 3.35 7.01 5.57
N VAL A 164 3.94 8.21 5.53
CA VAL A 164 4.34 8.98 6.70
C VAL A 164 3.97 10.44 6.47
N GLN A 165 3.21 11.01 7.39
CA GLN A 165 2.86 12.43 7.39
C GLN A 165 3.31 13.05 8.70
N SER A 166 4.35 13.89 8.64
CA SER A 166 4.88 14.56 9.82
C SER A 166 4.38 15.99 9.92
N ARG A 167 4.11 16.43 11.15
CA ARG A 167 3.74 17.82 11.45
C ARG A 167 4.27 18.25 12.81
N ALA A 168 4.41 19.57 12.98
CA ALA A 168 4.64 20.15 14.28
C ALA A 168 3.38 20.02 15.15
N ASP A 169 3.60 19.86 16.45
CA ASP A 169 2.58 19.77 17.47
C ASP A 169 3.03 20.53 18.73
N PRO A 170 2.18 21.40 19.32
CA PRO A 170 2.56 22.23 20.46
C PRO A 170 3.03 21.43 21.68
N ASP A 171 2.44 20.26 21.92
CA ASP A 171 2.65 19.49 23.15
C ASP A 171 3.75 18.45 22.98
N TYR A 172 3.89 17.90 21.77
CA TYR A 172 4.79 16.77 21.49
C TYR A 172 5.97 17.11 20.57
N GLY A 173 6.07 18.36 20.11
CA GLY A 173 7.11 18.81 19.20
C GLY A 173 6.86 18.34 17.78
N VAL A 174 7.45 17.22 17.38
CA VAL A 174 7.19 16.61 16.07
C VAL A 174 6.38 15.35 16.28
N ILE A 175 5.32 15.20 15.51
CA ILE A 175 4.57 13.94 15.43
C ILE A 175 4.58 13.42 14.00
N ALA A 176 4.42 12.11 13.85
CA ALA A 176 4.27 11.47 12.56
C ALA A 176 3.07 10.52 12.55
N GLU A 177 2.15 10.76 11.62
CA GLU A 177 1.04 9.87 11.32
C GLU A 177 1.57 8.80 10.35
N ILE A 178 1.49 7.54 10.77
CA ILE A 178 2.08 6.41 10.07
C ILE A 178 0.98 5.50 9.56
N SER A 179 0.98 5.24 8.26
CA SER A 179 0.21 4.14 7.68
C SER A 179 1.14 2.99 7.34
N TYR A 180 0.78 1.79 7.77
CA TYR A 180 1.56 0.59 7.54
C TYR A 180 0.68 -0.56 7.02
N SER A 181 1.29 -1.40 6.21
CA SER A 181 0.67 -2.64 5.74
C SER A 181 1.00 -3.74 6.74
N PRO A 182 0.01 -4.34 7.42
CA PRO A 182 0.25 -5.42 8.36
C PRO A 182 0.91 -6.61 7.66
N THR A 183 1.94 -7.17 8.29
CA THR A 183 2.48 -8.46 7.88
C THR A 183 1.61 -9.54 8.50
N THR A 184 0.88 -10.29 7.67
CA THR A 184 0.17 -11.47 8.16
C THR A 184 1.19 -12.41 8.80
N GLN A 185 1.06 -12.67 10.11
CA GLN A 185 1.75 -13.81 10.72
C GLN A 185 1.40 -15.03 9.90
N LYS A 186 2.41 -15.72 9.33
CA LYS A 186 2.17 -17.04 8.76
C LYS A 186 1.55 -17.88 9.88
N LYS A 187 0.42 -18.53 9.59
CA LYS A 187 -0.27 -19.47 10.47
C LYS A 187 0.58 -20.74 10.67
N GLY A 188 1.75 -20.60 11.29
CA GLY A 188 2.79 -21.63 11.36
C GLY A 188 3.72 -21.59 12.59
N ASP A 189 3.72 -20.53 13.39
CA ASP A 189 4.61 -20.43 14.59
C ASP A 189 3.85 -20.56 15.92
N ILE A 190 2.83 -21.42 15.94
CA ILE A 190 2.33 -22.01 17.21
C ILE A 190 2.49 -23.51 17.07
N SER A 191 3.67 -23.98 17.45
CA SER A 191 3.98 -25.38 17.74
C SER A 191 4.51 -25.46 19.15
#